data_AF-A0A536BM61-F1
#
_entry.id   AF-A0A536BM61-F1
#
_cell.length_a   1.000
_cell.length_b   1.000
_cell.length_c   1.000
_cell.angle_alpha   90.00
_cell.angle_beta   90.00
_cell.angle_gamma   90.00
#
_symmetry.space_group_name_H-M   'P 1'
#
loop_
_entity.id
_entity.type
_entity.pdbx_description
1 polymer ?
#
loop_
_entity_poly.entity_id
_entity_poly.type
_entity_poly.pdbx_seq_one_letter_code
_entity_poly.pdbx_strand_id
1 'polypeptide(L)' 'MIAIPDSALVLLIGASGSGKSSFALRHFDAQTVISSDQLRGALAGDEADQHATDAAFGRLHRWLDARLAAGSLAVVDAT' A
#
# COMPACT_ATOMS: atom_id res chain seq x y z
N MET A 1 -14.91 12.79 -1.58
CA MET A 1 -13.56 13.12 -1.09
C MET A 1 -13.52 12.73 0.38
N ILE A 2 -12.54 11.95 0.82
CA ILE A 2 -12.44 11.51 2.22
C ILE A 2 -11.64 12.58 2.94
N ALA A 3 -12.20 13.17 3.99
CA ALA A 3 -11.51 14.17 4.79
C ALA A 3 -10.52 13.46 5.72
N ILE A 4 -9.23 13.54 5.39
CA ILE A 4 -8.12 13.05 6.20
C ILE A 4 -6.98 14.07 6.19
N PRO A 5 -6.14 14.11 7.24
CA PRO A 5 -4.94 14.96 7.23
C PRO A 5 -3.96 14.58 6.12
N ASP A 6 -3.26 15.57 5.57
CA ASP A 6 -2.22 15.37 4.55
C ASP A 6 -1.01 14.56 5.04
N SER A 7 -0.89 14.35 6.36
CA SER A 7 0.17 13.57 7.02
C SER A 7 -0.34 12.26 7.64
N ALA A 8 -1.52 11.79 7.25
CA ALA A 8 -2.13 10.59 7.83
C ALA A 8 -1.46 9.30 7.34
N LEU A 9 -1.57 8.24 8.16
CA LEU A 9 -1.44 6.86 7.71
C LEU A 9 -2.83 6.26 7.55
N VAL A 10 -3.17 5.85 6.34
CA VAL A 10 -4.41 5.14 6.00
C VAL A 10 -4.08 3.68 5.76
N LEU A 11 -4.73 2.79 6.50
CA LEU A 11 -4.60 1.35 6.31
C LEU A 11 -5.90 0.80 5.73
N LEU A 12 -5.85 0.19 4.55
CA LEU A 12 -7.00 -0.44 3.93
C LEU A 12 -7.14 -1.86 4.44
N ILE A 13 -8.19 -2.12 5.20
CA ILE A 13 -8.46 -3.43 5.81
C ILE A 13 -9.71 -4.03 5.17
N GLY A 14 -9.58 -5.24 4.63
CA GLY A 14 -10.67 -5.96 3.99
C GLY A 14 -10.20 -7.24 3.31
N ALA A 15 -11.11 -8.19 3.13
CA ALA A 15 -10.82 -9.46 2.47
C ALA A 15 -10.27 -9.28 1.04
N SER A 16 -9.63 -10.32 0.49
CA SER A 16 -9.32 -10.34 -0.94
C SER A 16 -10.59 -10.17 -1.76
N GLY A 17 -10.53 -9.37 -2.83
CA GLY A 17 -11.70 -9.02 -3.64
C GLY A 17 -12.66 -7.99 -3.03
N SER A 18 -12.42 -7.47 -1.81
CA SER A 18 -13.30 -6.45 -1.19
C SER A 18 -13.22 -5.06 -1.84
N GLY A 19 -12.37 -4.88 -2.84
CA GLY A 19 -12.23 -3.62 -3.59
C GLY A 19 -11.28 -2.58 -2.98
N LYS A 20 -10.33 -2.98 -2.11
CA LYS A 20 -9.35 -2.06 -1.49
C LYS A 20 -8.55 -1.27 -2.53
N SER A 21 -7.97 -1.94 -3.52
CA SER A 21 -7.19 -1.29 -4.58
C SER A 21 -8.06 -0.35 -5.43
N SER A 22 -9.29 -0.76 -5.74
CA SER A 22 -10.26 0.10 -6.44
C SER A 22 -10.66 1.33 -5.62
N PHE A 23 -10.78 1.17 -4.30
CA PHE A 23 -11.04 2.28 -3.40
C PHE A 23 -9.83 3.22 -3.32
N ALA A 24 -8.62 2.68 -3.23
CA ALA A 24 -7.38 3.46 -3.22
C ALA A 24 -7.26 4.34 -4.47
N LEU A 25 -7.39 3.74 -5.65
CA LEU A 25 -7.29 4.43 -6.95
C LEU A 25 -8.37 5.50 -7.15
N ARG A 26 -9.54 5.33 -6.53
CA ARG A 26 -10.64 6.29 -6.63
C ARG A 26 -10.46 7.50 -5.71
N HIS A 27 -9.81 7.32 -4.57
CA HIS A 27 -9.84 8.29 -3.48
C HIS A 27 -8.49 8.93 -3.16
N PHE A 28 -7.38 8.33 -3.58
CA PHE A 28 -6.03 8.79 -3.27
C PHE A 28 -5.18 8.89 -4.54
N ASP A 29 -4.16 9.75 -4.48
CA ASP A 29 -3.16 9.82 -5.54
C ASP A 29 -2.33 8.52 -5.55
N ALA A 30 -2.06 7.98 -6.74
CA ALA A 30 -1.34 6.72 -6.90
C ALA A 30 0.04 6.72 -6.23
N GLN A 31 0.72 7.86 -6.15
CA GLN A 31 2.04 7.99 -5.51
C GLN A 31 1.97 7.90 -3.97
N THR A 32 0.78 8.04 -3.38
CA THR A 32 0.55 7.91 -1.94
C THR A 32 0.24 6.48 -1.51
N VAL A 33 -0.09 5.60 -2.47
CA VAL A 33 -0.49 4.20 -2.24
C VAL A 33 0.73 3.29 -2.29
N ILE A 34 0.89 2.46 -1.26
CA ILE A 34 1.92 1.42 -1.16
C ILE A 34 1.19 0.07 -1.12
N SER A 35 1.31 -0.71 -2.20
CA SER A 35 0.62 -2.00 -2.34
C SER A 35 1.56 -3.19 -2.08
N SER A 36 1.18 -4.10 -1.18
CA SER A 36 1.95 -5.34 -0.96
C SER A 36 1.92 -6.27 -2.17
N ASP A 37 0.79 -6.33 -2.87
CA ASP A 37 0.60 -7.19 -4.05
C ASP A 37 1.48 -6.74 -5.20
N GLN A 38 1.49 -5.44 -5.52
CA GLN A 38 2.38 -4.88 -6.54
C GLN A 38 3.86 -5.09 -6.19
N LEU A 39 4.22 -4.99 -4.91
CA LEU A 39 5.58 -5.25 -4.45
C LEU A 39 5.95 -6.74 -4.57
N ARG A 40 5.03 -7.67 -4.30
CA ARG A 40 5.21 -9.10 -4.59
C ARG A 40 5.40 -9.34 -6.09
N GLY A 41 4.52 -8.80 -6.92
CA GLY A 41 4.62 -8.92 -8.38
C GLY A 41 5.93 -8.37 -8.94
N ALA A 42 6.40 -7.23 -8.42
CA ALA A 42 7.68 -6.65 -8.82
C ALA A 42 8.90 -7.46 -8.39
N LEU A 43 8.79 -8.27 -7.33
CA LEU A 43 9.87 -9.09 -6.78
C LEU A 43 9.91 -10.50 -7.37
N ALA A 44 8.74 -11.11 -7.60
CA ALA A 44 8.59 -12.51 -7.98
C ALA A 44 8.02 -12.71 -9.40
N GLY A 45 7.51 -11.66 -10.04
CA GLY A 45 6.79 -11.75 -11.31
C GLY A 45 5.32 -12.16 -11.17
N ASP A 46 4.86 -12.45 -9.94
CA ASP A 46 3.48 -12.82 -9.61
C ASP A 46 3.07 -12.18 -8.27
N GLU A 47 1.94 -11.47 -8.25
CA GLU A 47 1.39 -10.83 -7.04
C GLU A 47 0.88 -11.87 -6.02
N ALA A 48 0.54 -13.07 -6.48
CA ALA A 48 0.07 -14.18 -5.64
C ALA A 48 1.21 -15.00 -5.03
N ASP A 49 2.47 -14.76 -5.42
CA ASP A 49 3.62 -15.53 -4.91
C ASP A 49 3.94 -15.18 -3.45
N GLN A 50 3.58 -16.11 -2.57
CA GLN A 50 3.78 -15.98 -1.13
C GLN A 50 5.25 -16.12 -0.69
N HIS A 51 6.14 -16.65 -1.53
CA HIS A 51 7.57 -16.72 -1.22
C HIS A 51 8.22 -15.33 -1.13
N ALA A 52 7.64 -14.33 -1.79
CA ALA A 52 8.13 -12.95 -1.77
C ALA A 52 7.48 -12.07 -0.70
N THR A 53 6.57 -12.60 0.13
CA THR A 53 5.83 -11.82 1.13
C THR A 53 6.75 -11.04 2.06
N ASP A 54 7.74 -11.70 2.68
CA ASP A 54 8.66 -11.02 3.62
C ASP A 54 9.48 -9.91 2.94
N ALA A 55 9.94 -10.18 1.72
CA ALA A 55 10.68 -9.21 0.93
C ALA A 55 9.80 -8.01 0.50
N ALA A 56 8.55 -8.27 0.15
CA ALA A 56 7.57 -7.25 -0.21
C ALA A 56 7.21 -6.36 0.99
N PHE A 57 6.86 -6.96 2.13
CA PHE A 57 6.59 -6.20 3.36
C PHE A 57 7.82 -5.44 3.86
N GLY A 58 9.02 -6.01 3.71
CA GLY A 58 10.26 -5.29 4.00
C GLY A 58 10.44 -4.02 3.14
N ARG A 59 10.06 -4.05 1.86
CA ARG A 59 10.05 -2.85 0.99
C ARG A 59 8.94 -1.88 1.38
N LEU A 60 7.75 -2.40 1.67
CA LEU A 60 6.58 -1.63 2.09
C LEU A 60 6.91 -0.80 3.33
N HIS A 61 7.46 -1.42 4.38
CA HIS A 61 7.82 -0.73 5.61
C HIS A 61 8.86 0.38 5.38
N ARG A 62 9.91 0.12 4.57
CA ARG A 62 10.90 1.16 4.27
C ARG A 62 10.30 2.37 3.55
N TRP A 63 9.40 2.13 2.60
CA TRP A 63 8.69 3.22 1.90
C TRP A 63 7.75 3.96 2.83
N LEU A 64 7.01 3.23 3.67
CA LEU A 64 6.12 3.80 4.67
C LEU A 64 6.91 4.70 5.63
N ASP A 65 8.02 4.22 6.18
CA ASP A 65 8.89 4.98 7.08
C ASP A 65 9.38 6.28 6.44
N ALA A 66 9.82 6.22 5.17
CA ALA A 66 10.27 7.40 4.44
C ALA A 66 9.16 8.44 4.25
N ARG A 67 7.92 8.01 3.93
CA ARG A 67 6.77 8.92 3.78
C ARG A 67 6.37 9.55 5.11
N LEU A 68 6.32 8.75 6.18
CA LEU A 68 5.97 9.23 7.51
C LEU A 68 7.01 10.21 8.04
N ALA A 69 8.30 9.95 7.84
CA ALA A 69 9.38 10.87 8.19
C ALA A 69 9.29 12.21 7.43
N ALA A 70 8.78 12.19 6.20
CA ALA A 70 8.51 13.39 5.40
C ALA A 70 7.17 14.07 5.72
N GLY A 71 6.41 13.56 6.71
CA GLY A 71 5.07 14.10 7.06
C GLY A 71 4.05 13.96 5.93
N SER A 72 4.25 13.00 5.02
CA SER A 72 3.43 12.82 3.82
C SER A 72 2.41 11.69 4.01
N LEU A 73 1.19 11.88 3.48
CA LEU A 73 0.11 10.88 3.46
C LEU A 73 0.64 9.54 2.95
N ALA A 74 0.38 8.46 3.67
CA ALA A 74 0.69 7.11 3.23
C ALA A 74 -0.57 6.25 3.30
N VAL A 75 -0.90 5.60 2.18
CA VAL A 75 -2.03 4.68 2.07
C VAL A 75 -1.48 3.29 1.85
N VAL A 76 -1.74 2.36 2.76
CA VAL A 76 -1.30 0.96 2.64
C VAL A 76 -2.45 0.11 2.14
N ASP A 77 -2.26 -0.51 0.98
CA ASP A 77 -3.16 -1.51 0.40
C ASP A 77 -2.49 -2.89 0.50
N ALA A 78 -2.98 -3.73 1.40
CA ALA A 78 -2.37 -5.03 1.63
C ALA A 78 -3.39 -6.14 1.82
N THR A 79 -3.02 -7.34 1.35
CA THR A 79 -3.72 -8.61 1.56
C THR A 79 -2.80 -9.68 2.10
#